data_AF-A0A846DXF0-F1
#
_entry.id   AF-A0A846DXF0-F1
#
_cell.length_a   1.000
_cell.length_b   1.000
_cell.length_c   1.000
_cell.angle_alpha   90.00
_cell.angle_beta   90.00
_cell.angle_gamma   90.00
#
_symmetry.space_group_name_H-M   'P 1'
#
loop_
_entity.id
_entity.type
_entity.pdbx_description
1 polymer ?
#
loop_
_entity_poly.entity_id
_entity_poly.type
_entity_poly.pdbx_seq_one_letter_code
_entity_poly.pdbx_strand_id
1 'polypeptide(L)'
;MPSQESGADIQARSPKPSIDLATLVDLLTKAISPNDHTGNGNKQNPKYRQAFIFDADKKRLRLCTSAVLRRLFAQKNFQEAFNPAKGRGFIQNLPMSAYGTRSRIGGCLTEGNAAKLPAVLDRFIAAIDQAIDAALPQETSLSILLLEQPVEQLNRLARTTGTVFKEQVNTANLVPLAFQSAETKPDHSSKTVAKVISALERVDADDYFEQMCKAVSKYLEQLSWDEDDIEAALDSLAAEQEREDSQITRFLNFLDDEALSRIRLTITFRIMQAIAENAQTVNQPGHQLLVEHISRVFNLFESAKEIGYSVDLTAHFGIAAEFDLLDYLSKATFYSCLPVWAEWKTQIFEKKDRNQTATSYGVVREVSYRFRVNGENPEFGKPAFEARLEKIEEDLLTNEENSPL
;
A
#
# COMPACT_ATOMS: atom_id res chain seq x y z
N MET A 1 -5.96 6.61 -20.26
CA MET A 1 -6.14 6.31 -18.83
C MET A 1 -4.89 6.78 -18.08
N PRO A 2 -4.91 7.91 -17.36
CA PRO A 2 -3.84 8.21 -16.43
C PRO A 2 -3.86 7.13 -15.34
N SER A 3 -2.73 6.48 -15.11
CA SER A 3 -2.58 5.52 -14.02
C SER A 3 -2.92 6.22 -12.72
N GLN A 4 -4.06 5.90 -12.10
CA GLN A 4 -4.25 6.16 -10.68
C GLN A 4 -3.04 5.52 -10.00
N GLU A 5 -2.23 6.32 -9.31
CA GLU A 5 -1.15 5.81 -8.46
C GLU A 5 -1.80 4.96 -7.36
N SER A 6 -2.06 3.69 -7.66
CA SER A 6 -2.41 2.69 -6.67
C SER A 6 -1.23 2.56 -5.70
N GLY A 7 -1.54 2.42 -4.42
CA GLY A 7 -0.54 2.19 -3.38
C GLY A 7 0.24 0.89 -3.62
N ALA A 8 1.14 0.55 -2.68
CA ALA A 8 1.87 -0.71 -2.75
C ALA A 8 0.88 -1.89 -2.68
N ASP A 9 0.65 -2.54 -3.81
CA ASP A 9 -0.10 -3.78 -3.93
C ASP A 9 0.84 -4.98 -3.77
N ILE A 10 0.40 -6.01 -3.05
CA ILE A 10 1.16 -7.23 -2.84
C ILE A 10 0.34 -8.39 -3.37
N GLN A 11 0.78 -8.93 -4.50
CA GLN A 11 0.21 -10.14 -5.09
C GLN A 11 0.52 -11.33 -4.18
N ALA A 12 -0.50 -12.07 -3.74
CA ALA A 12 -0.36 -13.21 -2.81
C ALA A 12 0.65 -14.25 -3.31
N ARG A 13 0.70 -14.50 -4.62
CA ARG A 13 1.42 -15.62 -5.24
C ARG A 13 2.87 -15.33 -5.62
N SER A 14 3.27 -14.07 -5.81
CA SER A 14 4.65 -13.75 -6.23
C SER A 14 5.56 -13.47 -5.02
N PRO A 15 6.79 -14.00 -4.95
CA PRO A 15 7.73 -13.57 -3.92
C PRO A 15 7.94 -12.05 -4.01
N LYS A 16 7.84 -11.34 -2.87
CA LYS A 16 7.76 -9.88 -2.86
C LYS A 16 9.07 -9.27 -3.40
N PRO A 17 9.01 -8.44 -4.47
CA PRO A 17 10.15 -7.64 -4.88
C PRO A 17 10.56 -6.75 -3.71
N SER A 18 11.80 -6.88 -3.26
CA SER A 18 12.25 -6.13 -2.09
C SER A 18 13.72 -5.82 -2.12
N ILE A 19 14.07 -4.76 -1.40
CA ILE A 19 15.44 -4.36 -1.14
C ILE A 19 15.77 -4.77 0.30
N ASP A 20 16.79 -5.60 0.49
CA ASP A 20 17.40 -5.85 1.79
C ASP A 20 18.07 -4.56 2.29
N LEU A 21 17.33 -3.86 3.15
CA LEU A 21 17.76 -2.57 3.69
C LEU A 21 19.04 -2.69 4.50
N ALA A 22 19.20 -3.74 5.30
CA ALA A 22 20.39 -3.90 6.15
C ALA A 22 21.65 -4.06 5.29
N THR A 23 21.57 -4.87 4.24
CA THR A 23 22.70 -5.06 3.32
C THR A 23 23.00 -3.79 2.51
N LEU A 24 21.98 -3.11 1.99
CA LEU A 24 22.18 -1.89 1.22
C LEU A 24 22.81 -0.77 2.07
N VAL A 25 22.35 -0.57 3.29
CA VAL A 25 22.92 0.45 4.20
C VAL A 25 24.37 0.10 4.53
N ASP A 26 24.71 -1.16 4.78
CA ASP A 26 26.11 -1.56 5.06
C ASP A 26 27.06 -1.28 3.88
N LEU A 27 26.59 -1.51 2.64
CA LEU A 27 27.34 -1.18 1.41
C LEU A 27 27.49 0.33 1.22
N LEU A 28 26.44 1.11 1.54
CA LEU A 28 26.48 2.58 1.51
C LEU A 28 27.45 3.15 2.54
N THR A 29 27.47 2.61 3.77
CA THR A 29 28.43 3.00 4.82
C THR A 29 29.87 2.91 4.32
N LYS A 30 30.21 1.81 3.63
CA LYS A 30 31.54 1.59 3.04
C LYS A 30 31.85 2.52 1.86
N ALA A 31 30.84 3.20 1.30
CA ALA A 31 30.98 4.10 0.16
C ALA A 31 31.07 5.58 0.55
N ILE A 32 30.86 5.94 1.82
CA ILE A 32 30.90 7.34 2.26
C ILE A 32 32.32 7.89 2.19
N SER A 33 33.28 7.23 2.83
CA SER A 33 34.67 7.70 2.89
C SER A 33 35.39 7.57 1.54
N PRO A 34 36.27 8.53 1.19
CA PRO A 34 37.12 8.40 0.01
C PRO A 34 38.12 7.25 0.16
N ASN A 35 38.61 6.70 -0.96
CA ASN A 35 39.65 5.67 -0.92
C ASN A 35 41.02 6.31 -0.61
N ASP A 36 41.60 6.02 0.55
CA ASP A 36 42.84 6.64 1.09
C ASP A 36 44.16 6.26 0.38
N HIS A 37 44.11 5.79 -0.85
CA HIS A 37 45.31 5.37 -1.58
C HIS A 37 45.63 6.34 -2.71
N THR A 38 46.36 7.40 -2.36
CA THR A 38 47.55 7.96 -3.03
C THR A 38 47.63 9.47 -2.82
N GLY A 39 48.76 9.95 -2.29
CA GLY A 39 49.09 11.37 -2.10
C GLY A 39 49.27 12.19 -3.38
N ASN A 40 48.58 11.82 -4.47
CA ASN A 40 48.53 12.53 -5.74
C ASN A 40 47.12 12.37 -6.35
N GLY A 41 46.11 12.81 -5.60
CA GLY A 41 44.72 12.77 -6.05
C GLY A 41 44.46 13.82 -7.11
N ASN A 42 44.43 13.41 -8.38
CA ASN A 42 43.85 14.23 -9.43
C ASN A 42 42.37 14.48 -9.04
N LYS A 43 42.06 15.68 -8.50
CA LYS A 43 40.75 16.08 -7.91
C LYS A 43 39.55 15.89 -8.87
N GLN A 44 39.82 15.57 -10.13
CA GLN A 44 38.83 15.27 -11.15
C GLN A 44 38.19 13.88 -11.01
N ASN A 45 38.87 12.86 -10.47
CA ASN A 45 38.27 11.52 -10.38
C ASN A 45 37.31 11.42 -9.18
N PRO A 46 36.01 11.12 -9.39
CA PRO A 46 35.01 11.14 -8.32
C PRO A 46 35.26 10.11 -7.21
N LYS A 47 36.06 9.07 -7.43
CA LYS A 47 36.39 8.05 -6.41
C LYS A 47 37.13 8.63 -5.21
N TYR A 48 37.92 9.69 -5.41
CA TYR A 48 38.72 10.34 -4.38
C TYR A 48 38.09 11.63 -3.85
N ARG A 49 36.92 12.03 -4.37
CA ARG A 49 36.23 13.24 -3.89
C ARG A 49 35.56 12.97 -2.55
N GLN A 50 35.58 13.95 -1.66
CA GLN A 50 34.82 13.91 -0.41
C GLN A 50 33.32 13.74 -0.71
N ALA A 51 32.61 13.04 0.18
CA ALA A 51 31.16 12.89 0.08
C ALA A 51 30.47 14.26 0.24
N PHE A 52 31.00 15.10 1.12
CA PHE A 52 30.48 16.44 1.38
C PHE A 52 31.50 17.51 0.97
N ILE A 53 30.99 18.61 0.43
CA ILE A 53 31.76 19.81 0.12
C ILE A 53 31.03 21.00 0.71
N PHE A 54 31.70 21.74 1.58
CA PHE A 54 31.17 22.98 2.13
C PHE A 54 31.56 24.17 1.25
N ASP A 55 30.56 24.95 0.84
CA ASP A 55 30.68 26.21 0.13
C ASP A 55 30.41 27.34 1.12
N ALA A 56 31.47 27.93 1.66
CA ALA A 56 31.41 28.93 2.72
C ALA A 56 30.70 30.21 2.28
N ASP A 57 30.97 30.69 1.06
CA ASP A 57 30.38 31.91 0.51
C ASP A 57 28.86 31.79 0.36
N LYS A 58 28.40 30.59 -0.02
CA LYS A 58 26.96 30.32 -0.18
C LYS A 58 26.32 29.72 1.06
N LYS A 59 27.09 29.47 2.13
CA LYS A 59 26.66 28.77 3.34
C LYS A 59 25.97 27.43 3.04
N ARG A 60 26.51 26.64 2.10
CA ARG A 60 25.88 25.42 1.60
C ARG A 60 26.76 24.20 1.76
N LEU A 61 26.22 23.16 2.41
CA LEU A 61 26.81 21.82 2.40
C LEU A 61 26.24 21.02 1.23
N ARG A 62 27.10 20.58 0.31
CA ARG A 62 26.69 19.83 -0.89
C ARG A 62 27.07 18.35 -0.75
N LEU A 63 26.11 17.47 -0.99
CA LEU A 63 26.34 16.03 -1.12
C LEU A 63 26.77 15.71 -2.57
N CYS A 64 27.97 15.17 -2.73
CA CYS A 64 28.47 14.66 -4.00
C CYS A 64 27.98 13.23 -4.24
N THR A 65 26.70 13.08 -4.58
CA THR A 65 26.07 11.76 -4.85
C THR A 65 26.85 10.92 -5.87
N SER A 66 27.40 11.57 -6.91
CA SER A 66 28.24 10.88 -7.90
C SER A 66 29.52 10.26 -7.33
N ALA A 67 30.12 10.85 -6.29
CA ALA A 67 31.30 10.30 -5.63
C ALA A 67 30.95 9.04 -4.84
N VAL A 68 29.89 9.11 -4.04
CA VAL A 68 29.37 7.98 -3.23
C VAL A 68 28.92 6.84 -4.14
N LEU A 69 28.12 7.12 -5.18
CA LEU A 69 27.65 6.11 -6.12
C LEU A 69 28.82 5.44 -6.86
N ARG A 70 29.80 6.20 -7.36
CA ARG A 70 30.96 5.59 -8.04
C ARG A 70 31.79 4.71 -7.11
N ARG A 71 31.89 5.05 -5.82
CA ARG A 71 32.53 4.17 -4.82
C ARG A 71 31.70 2.92 -4.57
N LEU A 72 30.39 3.07 -4.40
CA LEU A 72 29.46 1.96 -4.22
C LEU A 72 29.54 0.96 -5.39
N PHE A 73 29.44 1.42 -6.63
CA PHE A 73 29.54 0.58 -7.83
C PHE A 73 30.92 -0.07 -8.02
N ALA A 74 31.97 0.47 -7.38
CA ALA A 74 33.32 -0.09 -7.42
C ALA A 74 33.56 -1.17 -6.34
N GLN A 75 32.67 -1.31 -5.35
CA GLN A 75 32.78 -2.37 -4.34
C GLN A 75 32.43 -3.72 -4.96
N LYS A 76 33.33 -4.72 -4.79
CA LYS A 76 33.07 -6.10 -5.25
C LYS A 76 31.79 -6.67 -4.63
N ASN A 77 31.61 -6.47 -3.33
CA ASN A 77 30.43 -6.94 -2.59
C ASN A 77 29.13 -6.29 -3.11
N PHE A 78 29.19 -5.04 -3.60
CA PHE A 78 28.03 -4.41 -4.22
C PHE A 78 27.72 -5.06 -5.57
N GLN A 79 28.72 -5.30 -6.42
CA GLN A 79 28.51 -5.96 -7.72
C GLN A 79 27.95 -7.37 -7.56
N GLU A 80 28.46 -8.14 -6.60
CA GLU A 80 27.95 -9.46 -6.24
C GLU A 80 26.52 -9.40 -5.72
N ALA A 81 26.21 -8.42 -4.86
CA ALA A 81 24.88 -8.27 -4.28
C ALA A 81 23.85 -7.59 -5.21
N PHE A 82 24.31 -6.90 -6.25
CA PHE A 82 23.48 -6.26 -7.26
C PHE A 82 23.06 -7.23 -8.36
N ASN A 83 23.82 -8.30 -8.61
CA ASN A 83 23.47 -9.30 -9.61
C ASN A 83 22.36 -10.22 -9.07
N PRO A 84 21.12 -10.15 -9.61
CA PRO A 84 20.00 -10.89 -9.05
C PRO A 84 20.11 -12.37 -9.43
N ALA A 85 20.54 -13.21 -8.50
CA ALA A 85 20.31 -14.66 -8.58
C ALA A 85 19.22 -15.05 -7.57
N LYS A 86 18.44 -16.11 -7.86
CA LYS A 86 17.37 -16.57 -6.95
C LYS A 86 17.93 -16.77 -5.53
N GLY A 87 17.41 -16.01 -4.57
CA GLY A 87 17.82 -16.06 -3.16
C GLY A 87 19.18 -15.44 -2.82
N ARG A 88 19.78 -14.65 -3.73
CA ARG A 88 21.05 -13.93 -3.49
C ARG A 88 20.94 -12.46 -3.84
N GLY A 89 21.76 -11.66 -3.16
CA GLY A 89 21.84 -10.22 -3.36
C GLY A 89 20.86 -9.42 -2.50
N PHE A 90 21.00 -8.09 -2.55
CA PHE A 90 20.14 -7.18 -1.80
C PHE A 90 18.85 -6.85 -2.56
N ILE A 91 18.81 -7.06 -3.87
CA ILE A 91 17.57 -6.98 -4.67
C ILE A 91 16.99 -8.38 -4.77
N GLN A 92 15.88 -8.61 -4.09
CA GLN A 92 15.24 -9.93 -4.05
C GLN A 92 13.98 -9.92 -4.89
N ASN A 93 13.79 -10.98 -5.68
CA ASN A 93 12.52 -11.32 -6.35
C ASN A 93 11.94 -10.20 -7.23
N LEU A 94 12.80 -9.38 -7.84
CA LEU A 94 12.38 -8.33 -8.75
C LEU A 94 12.27 -8.89 -10.18
N PRO A 95 11.06 -9.00 -10.76
CA PRO A 95 10.93 -9.21 -12.20
C PRO A 95 11.47 -7.97 -12.92
N MET A 96 12.33 -8.17 -13.93
CA MET A 96 12.84 -7.06 -14.74
C MET A 96 11.69 -6.45 -15.54
N SER A 97 11.48 -5.15 -15.35
CA SER A 97 10.39 -4.44 -16.01
C SER A 97 10.67 -4.26 -17.50
N ALA A 98 9.63 -4.31 -18.34
CA ALA A 98 9.75 -4.10 -19.78
C ALA A 98 10.35 -2.72 -20.09
N TYR A 99 11.03 -2.59 -21.24
CA TYR A 99 11.66 -1.34 -21.64
C TYR A 99 10.65 -0.18 -21.67
N GLY A 100 10.99 0.95 -21.04
CA GLY A 100 10.14 2.13 -20.95
C GLY A 100 9.16 2.16 -19.77
N THR A 101 9.09 1.10 -18.95
CA THR A 101 8.26 1.07 -17.75
C THR A 101 9.04 1.47 -16.49
N ARG A 102 8.36 2.07 -15.51
CA ARG A 102 8.95 2.51 -14.23
C ARG A 102 8.27 1.80 -13.07
N SER A 103 9.02 0.97 -12.36
CA SER A 103 8.55 0.31 -11.13
C SER A 103 9.16 0.96 -9.89
N ARG A 104 8.38 1.08 -8.81
CA ARG A 104 8.84 1.49 -7.48
C ARG A 104 8.90 0.26 -6.57
N ILE A 105 9.99 0.07 -5.83
CA ILE A 105 10.20 -1.09 -4.98
C ILE A 105 10.47 -0.62 -3.55
N GLY A 106 9.80 -1.25 -2.58
CA GLY A 106 10.01 -0.97 -1.16
C GLY A 106 11.18 -1.76 -0.56
N GLY A 107 11.73 -1.27 0.54
CA GLY A 107 12.62 -2.04 1.38
C GLY A 107 11.86 -3.11 2.17
N CYS A 108 12.54 -4.23 2.49
CA CYS A 108 12.02 -5.27 3.37
C CYS A 108 13.04 -5.59 4.47
N LEU A 109 12.53 -5.81 5.68
CA LEU A 109 13.29 -6.39 6.78
C LEU A 109 12.86 -7.85 6.91
N THR A 110 13.65 -8.73 6.31
CA THR A 110 13.45 -10.17 6.42
C THR A 110 13.93 -10.69 7.78
N GLU A 111 13.49 -11.88 8.15
CA GLU A 111 13.93 -12.57 9.36
C GLU A 111 15.47 -12.67 9.41
N GLY A 112 16.08 -12.28 10.53
CA GLY A 112 17.53 -12.19 10.70
C GLY A 112 18.19 -10.88 10.24
N ASN A 113 17.59 -10.13 9.30
CA ASN A 113 18.08 -8.80 8.88
C ASN A 113 17.58 -7.68 9.79
N ALA A 114 16.36 -7.81 10.33
CA ALA A 114 15.80 -6.85 11.28
C ALA A 114 16.71 -6.63 12.51
N ALA A 115 17.35 -7.69 13.00
CA ALA A 115 18.29 -7.62 14.13
C ALA A 115 19.62 -6.93 13.79
N LYS A 116 20.04 -6.95 12.52
CA LYS A 116 21.31 -6.35 12.07
C LYS A 116 21.18 -4.87 11.76
N LEU A 117 19.99 -4.43 11.33
CA LEU A 117 19.76 -3.07 10.85
C LEU A 117 20.21 -1.98 11.85
N PRO A 118 19.88 -2.04 13.16
CA PRO A 118 20.27 -0.98 14.09
C PRO A 118 21.79 -0.74 14.10
N ALA A 119 22.59 -1.80 14.25
CA ALA A 119 24.05 -1.70 14.29
C ALA A 119 24.66 -1.24 12.94
N VAL A 120 24.00 -1.52 11.82
CA VAL A 120 24.42 -1.04 10.50
C VAL A 120 24.08 0.45 10.35
N LEU A 121 22.90 0.87 10.80
CA LEU A 121 22.47 2.27 10.80
C LEU A 121 23.38 3.13 11.68
N ASP A 122 23.72 2.68 12.88
CA ASP A 122 24.63 3.42 13.78
C ASP A 122 25.99 3.68 13.11
N ARG A 123 26.53 2.67 12.41
CA ARG A 123 27.77 2.82 11.64
C ARG A 123 27.61 3.75 10.45
N PHE A 124 26.44 3.74 9.80
CA PHE A 124 26.16 4.65 8.68
C PHE A 124 26.08 6.11 9.13
N ILE A 125 25.36 6.37 10.22
CA ILE A 125 25.25 7.69 10.85
C ILE A 125 26.65 8.19 11.24
N ALA A 126 27.43 7.37 11.96
CA ALA A 126 28.79 7.72 12.35
C ALA A 126 29.70 8.03 11.14
N ALA A 127 29.57 7.30 10.03
CA ALA A 127 30.33 7.58 8.82
C ALA A 127 29.92 8.89 8.14
N ILE A 128 28.62 9.23 8.16
CA ILE A 128 28.12 10.53 7.68
C ILE A 128 28.63 11.65 8.57
N ASP A 129 28.53 11.53 9.89
CA ASP A 129 28.99 12.54 10.85
C ASP A 129 30.47 12.83 10.65
N GLN A 130 31.30 11.79 10.58
CA GLN A 130 32.73 11.93 10.29
C GLN A 130 33.01 12.62 8.95
N ALA A 131 32.21 12.34 7.92
CA ALA A 131 32.37 12.95 6.60
C ALA A 131 31.89 14.41 6.56
N ILE A 132 30.91 14.78 7.40
CA ILE A 132 30.48 16.17 7.61
C ILE A 132 31.56 16.93 8.38
N ASP A 133 32.07 16.37 9.48
CA ASP A 133 33.15 16.95 10.28
C ASP A 133 34.43 17.16 9.46
N ALA A 134 34.75 16.24 8.54
CA ALA A 134 35.88 16.39 7.63
C ALA A 134 35.65 17.46 6.54
N ALA A 135 34.40 17.77 6.21
CA ALA A 135 34.04 18.76 5.20
C ALA A 135 33.87 20.18 5.77
N LEU A 136 33.56 20.30 7.05
CA LEU A 136 33.40 21.57 7.75
C LEU A 136 34.72 21.99 8.43
N PRO A 137 35.13 23.26 8.30
CA PRO A 137 36.22 23.80 9.13
C PRO A 137 35.86 23.69 10.61
N GLN A 138 36.83 23.36 11.48
CA GLN A 138 36.64 23.08 12.91
C GLN A 138 35.90 24.17 13.71
N GLU A 139 35.86 25.41 13.21
CA GLU A 139 35.23 26.57 13.86
C GLU A 139 33.83 26.90 13.30
N THR A 140 33.32 26.12 12.34
CA THR A 140 32.05 26.43 11.65
C THR A 140 30.86 25.93 12.46
N SER A 141 30.04 26.86 12.97
CA SER A 141 28.76 26.49 13.59
C SER A 141 27.77 25.97 12.54
N LEU A 142 27.15 24.81 12.79
CA LEU A 142 26.08 24.25 11.93
C LEU A 142 24.89 25.19 11.75
N SER A 143 24.70 26.15 12.65
CA SER A 143 23.68 27.20 12.53
C SER A 143 23.80 28.01 11.24
N ILE A 144 25.00 28.06 10.63
CA ILE A 144 25.23 28.74 9.35
C ILE A 144 24.48 28.08 8.18
N LEU A 145 24.12 26.80 8.30
CA LEU A 145 23.37 26.04 7.29
C LEU A 145 21.85 26.30 7.38
N LEU A 146 21.38 26.98 8.42
CA LEU A 146 19.98 27.32 8.57
C LEU A 146 19.57 28.37 7.53
N LEU A 147 18.35 28.23 7.01
CA LEU A 147 17.80 29.21 6.06
C LEU A 147 17.53 30.53 6.78
N GLU A 148 18.05 31.62 6.23
CA GLU A 148 17.62 32.97 6.60
C GLU A 148 16.18 33.17 6.09
N GLN A 149 15.27 33.61 6.97
CA GLN A 149 13.84 33.83 6.67
C GLN A 149 13.15 32.59 6.04
N PRO A 150 13.00 31.49 6.80
CA PRO A 150 12.53 30.20 6.26
C PRO A 150 11.15 30.29 5.58
N VAL A 151 10.23 31.09 6.12
CA VAL A 151 8.87 31.26 5.58
C VAL A 151 8.90 31.84 4.16
N GLU A 152 9.72 32.86 3.92
CA GLU A 152 9.82 33.48 2.60
C GLU A 152 10.45 32.54 1.58
N GLN A 153 11.48 31.80 1.99
CA GLN A 153 12.15 30.84 1.11
C GLN A 153 11.25 29.65 0.75
N LEU A 154 10.47 29.13 1.71
CA LEU A 154 9.50 28.05 1.47
C LEU A 154 8.35 28.53 0.58
N ASN A 155 7.87 29.76 0.75
CA ASN A 155 6.89 30.36 -0.16
C ASN A 155 7.45 30.50 -1.59
N ARG A 156 8.70 30.91 -1.74
CA ARG A 156 9.36 30.99 -3.05
C ARG A 156 9.52 29.63 -3.70
N LEU A 157 9.90 28.61 -2.92
CA LEU A 157 10.00 27.23 -3.39
C LEU A 157 8.64 26.73 -3.88
N ALA A 158 7.59 26.90 -3.09
CA ALA A 158 6.23 26.49 -3.44
C ALA A 158 5.75 27.12 -4.75
N ARG A 159 5.95 28.43 -4.91
CA ARG A 159 5.64 29.14 -6.18
C ARG A 159 6.40 28.54 -7.37
N THR A 160 7.67 28.17 -7.17
CA THR A 160 8.51 27.60 -8.23
C THR A 160 8.06 26.19 -8.61
N THR A 161 7.52 25.42 -7.65
CA THR A 161 7.01 24.06 -7.87
C THR A 161 5.53 24.00 -8.23
N GLY A 162 4.86 25.15 -8.40
CA GLY A 162 3.41 25.21 -8.71
C GLY A 162 2.52 24.78 -7.54
N THR A 163 3.02 24.85 -6.31
CA THR A 163 2.30 24.48 -5.08
C THR A 163 2.11 25.68 -4.15
N VAL A 164 1.29 25.53 -3.11
CA VAL A 164 1.06 26.57 -2.09
C VAL A 164 1.68 26.12 -0.77
N PHE A 165 2.60 26.91 -0.22
CA PHE A 165 3.09 26.71 1.14
C PHE A 165 2.07 27.27 2.12
N LYS A 166 1.58 26.44 3.03
CA LYS A 166 0.82 26.87 4.20
C LYS A 166 1.70 26.65 5.41
N GLU A 167 2.00 27.72 6.14
CA GLU A 167 2.63 27.65 7.46
C GLU A 167 1.60 27.15 8.48
N GLN A 168 1.19 25.90 8.31
CA GLN A 168 0.45 25.18 9.32
C GLN A 168 1.49 24.51 10.21
N VAL A 169 1.36 24.69 11.52
CA VAL A 169 2.02 23.80 12.45
C VAL A 169 1.43 22.44 12.17
N ASN A 170 2.10 21.65 11.31
CA ASN A 170 1.83 20.23 11.20
C ASN A 170 2.30 19.62 12.52
N THR A 171 1.50 19.80 13.57
CA THR A 171 1.52 18.93 14.72
C THR A 171 1.01 17.58 14.23
N ALA A 172 1.87 16.86 13.52
CA ALA A 172 1.82 15.42 13.53
C ALA A 172 2.15 15.02 14.97
N ASN A 173 1.15 15.15 15.85
CA ASN A 173 1.23 14.57 17.17
C ASN A 173 1.25 13.06 16.93
N LEU A 174 2.42 12.45 17.15
CA LEU A 174 2.50 11.03 17.37
C LEU A 174 1.73 10.76 18.66
N VAL A 175 0.42 10.57 18.52
CA VAL A 175 -0.41 10.07 19.60
C VAL A 175 -0.10 8.58 19.67
N PRO A 176 0.48 8.08 20.77
CA PRO A 176 0.65 6.65 20.93
C PRO A 176 -0.72 5.99 20.78
N LEU A 177 -0.85 5.15 19.76
CA LEU A 177 -1.99 4.25 19.60
C LEU A 177 -1.87 3.19 20.69
N ALA A 178 -2.51 3.43 21.83
CA ALA A 178 -2.72 2.41 22.84
C ALA A 178 -4.10 1.80 22.61
N PHE A 179 -4.13 0.51 22.28
CA PHE A 179 -5.38 -0.24 22.30
C PHE A 179 -5.83 -0.38 23.76
N GLN A 180 -7.02 0.12 24.07
CA GLN A 180 -7.61 -0.09 25.38
C GLN A 180 -7.92 -1.58 25.50
N SER A 181 -7.28 -2.26 26.46
CA SER A 181 -7.55 -3.67 26.72
C SER A 181 -9.03 -3.83 27.08
N ALA A 182 -9.68 -4.89 26.57
CA ALA A 182 -11.09 -5.19 26.79
C ALA A 182 -11.49 -5.27 28.28
N GLU A 183 -10.52 -5.45 29.17
CA GLU A 183 -10.71 -5.57 30.62
C GLU A 183 -10.78 -4.22 31.36
N THR A 184 -10.48 -3.09 30.70
CA THR A 184 -10.40 -1.78 31.37
C THR A 184 -11.65 -0.96 31.10
N LYS A 185 -12.36 -0.55 32.17
CA LYS A 185 -13.53 0.34 32.05
C LYS A 185 -13.14 1.67 31.37
N PRO A 186 -13.94 2.18 30.43
CA PRO A 186 -13.62 3.43 29.73
C PRO A 186 -13.63 4.60 30.70
N ASP A 187 -12.49 5.28 30.83
CA ASP A 187 -12.40 6.55 31.54
C ASP A 187 -13.02 7.67 30.67
N HIS A 188 -14.26 8.04 31.01
CA HIS A 188 -15.04 9.07 30.33
C HIS A 188 -14.46 10.49 30.50
N SER A 189 -13.42 10.70 31.31
CA SER A 189 -12.80 12.00 31.55
C SER A 189 -11.71 12.37 30.53
N SER A 190 -11.19 11.40 29.77
CA SER A 190 -10.13 11.62 28.79
C SER A 190 -10.71 12.07 27.43
N LYS A 191 -10.14 13.12 26.84
CA LYS A 191 -10.51 13.63 25.51
C LYS A 191 -10.57 12.45 24.54
N THR A 192 -11.74 12.29 23.90
CA THR A 192 -12.09 11.16 23.05
C THR A 192 -11.02 10.91 22.00
N VAL A 193 -10.19 9.89 22.22
CA VAL A 193 -9.18 9.44 21.26
C VAL A 193 -9.93 8.89 20.05
N ALA A 194 -9.45 9.20 18.84
CA ALA A 194 -9.99 8.63 17.62
C ALA A 194 -9.99 7.09 17.73
N LYS A 195 -11.17 6.48 17.68
CA LYS A 195 -11.31 5.02 17.74
C LYS A 195 -11.01 4.46 16.35
N VAL A 196 -9.84 3.85 16.20
CA VAL A 196 -9.50 3.04 15.02
C VAL A 196 -9.96 1.63 15.28
N ILE A 197 -10.73 1.07 14.35
CA ILE A 197 -11.07 -0.35 14.37
C ILE A 197 -10.15 -1.03 13.37
N SER A 198 -9.33 -1.96 13.83
CA SER A 198 -8.57 -2.83 12.93
C SER A 198 -9.17 -4.23 12.92
N ALA A 199 -9.07 -4.89 11.77
CA ALA A 199 -9.41 -6.29 11.61
C ALA A 199 -8.23 -7.03 11.01
N LEU A 200 -8.00 -8.25 11.49
CA LEU A 200 -7.08 -9.19 10.89
C LEU A 200 -7.83 -9.99 9.81
N GLU A 201 -7.51 -9.69 8.56
CA GLU A 201 -7.99 -10.39 7.38
C GLU A 201 -6.99 -11.48 7.02
N ARG A 202 -7.43 -12.74 7.01
CA ARG A 202 -6.62 -13.85 6.54
C ARG A 202 -7.25 -14.41 5.28
N VAL A 203 -6.48 -14.40 4.20
CA VAL A 203 -6.80 -15.12 2.97
C VAL A 203 -5.81 -16.27 2.89
N ASP A 204 -6.35 -17.48 3.08
CA ASP A 204 -5.59 -18.69 2.78
C ASP A 204 -5.45 -18.78 1.26
N ALA A 205 -4.21 -18.85 0.78
CA ALA A 205 -3.96 -19.08 -0.64
C ALA A 205 -4.03 -20.59 -0.87
N ASP A 206 -5.24 -21.11 -1.02
CA ASP A 206 -5.38 -22.43 -1.65
C ASP A 206 -4.88 -22.32 -3.09
N ASP A 207 -4.26 -23.38 -3.59
CA ASP A 207 -3.88 -23.42 -5.00
C ASP A 207 -5.14 -23.61 -5.85
N TYR A 208 -5.83 -22.51 -6.13
CA TYR A 208 -7.05 -22.49 -6.94
C TYR A 208 -6.82 -23.05 -8.34
N PHE A 209 -5.58 -22.98 -8.87
CA PHE A 209 -5.26 -23.60 -10.13
C PHE A 209 -5.18 -25.12 -9.99
N GLU A 210 -4.52 -25.63 -8.96
CA GLU A 210 -4.54 -27.07 -8.64
C GLU A 210 -5.96 -27.60 -8.40
N GLN A 211 -6.81 -26.83 -7.70
CA GLN A 211 -8.22 -27.20 -7.52
C GLN A 211 -8.99 -27.19 -8.85
N MET A 212 -8.72 -26.23 -9.74
CA MET A 212 -9.29 -26.18 -11.08
C MET A 212 -8.85 -27.41 -11.89
N CYS A 213 -7.57 -27.76 -11.88
CA CYS A 213 -7.04 -28.97 -12.54
C CYS A 213 -7.72 -30.24 -12.01
N LYS A 214 -7.87 -30.37 -10.68
CA LYS A 214 -8.57 -31.51 -10.06
C LYS A 214 -10.05 -31.58 -10.48
N ALA A 215 -10.73 -30.43 -10.53
CA ALA A 215 -12.13 -30.37 -10.95
C ALA A 215 -12.29 -30.74 -12.44
N VAL A 216 -11.39 -30.25 -13.29
CA VAL A 216 -11.34 -30.58 -14.73
C VAL A 216 -11.06 -32.06 -14.92
N SER A 217 -10.04 -32.63 -14.26
CA SER A 217 -9.72 -34.07 -14.29
C SER A 217 -10.95 -34.90 -13.96
N LYS A 218 -11.58 -34.61 -12.81
CA LYS A 218 -12.77 -35.35 -12.36
C LYS A 218 -13.95 -35.22 -13.33
N TYR A 219 -14.12 -34.08 -13.97
CA TYR A 219 -15.17 -33.88 -14.97
C TYR A 219 -14.90 -34.66 -16.26
N LEU A 220 -13.65 -34.70 -16.73
CA LEU A 220 -13.25 -35.47 -17.90
C LEU A 220 -13.28 -36.99 -17.65
N GLU A 221 -12.91 -37.43 -16.44
CA GLU A 221 -13.09 -38.81 -15.98
C GLU A 221 -14.57 -39.24 -16.03
N GLN A 222 -15.48 -38.36 -15.60
CA GLN A 222 -16.92 -38.60 -15.68
C GLN A 222 -17.43 -38.71 -17.13
N LEU A 223 -16.77 -38.02 -18.06
CA LEU A 223 -17.02 -38.13 -19.50
C LEU A 223 -16.31 -39.35 -20.12
N SER A 224 -15.62 -40.18 -19.33
CA SER A 224 -14.88 -41.37 -19.78
C SER A 224 -13.79 -41.09 -20.81
N TRP A 225 -13.12 -39.94 -20.69
CA TRP A 225 -11.89 -39.66 -21.42
C TRP A 225 -10.78 -40.58 -20.93
N ASP A 226 -9.81 -40.88 -21.79
CA ASP A 226 -8.66 -41.68 -21.38
C ASP A 226 -7.64 -40.83 -20.59
N GLU A 227 -6.75 -41.52 -19.87
CA GLU A 227 -5.80 -40.88 -18.94
C GLU A 227 -4.80 -39.99 -19.69
N ASP A 228 -4.38 -40.40 -20.90
CA ASP A 228 -3.45 -39.66 -21.75
C ASP A 228 -4.07 -38.34 -22.27
N ASP A 229 -5.34 -38.36 -22.70
CA ASP A 229 -6.06 -37.17 -23.16
C ASP A 229 -6.34 -36.20 -22.00
N ILE A 230 -6.60 -36.73 -20.79
CA ILE A 230 -6.76 -35.91 -19.58
C ILE A 230 -5.44 -35.22 -19.24
N GLU A 231 -4.32 -35.94 -19.25
CA GLU A 231 -2.99 -35.37 -18.98
C GLU A 231 -2.65 -34.28 -20.00
N ALA A 232 -2.87 -34.53 -21.30
CA ALA A 232 -2.65 -33.55 -22.36
C ALA A 232 -3.52 -32.28 -22.18
N ALA A 233 -4.77 -32.43 -21.74
CA ALA A 233 -5.65 -31.30 -21.46
C ALA A 233 -5.17 -30.47 -20.26
N LEU A 234 -4.69 -31.12 -19.20
CA LEU A 234 -4.13 -30.44 -18.02
C LEU A 234 -2.81 -29.73 -18.34
N ASP A 235 -1.94 -30.32 -19.17
CA ASP A 235 -0.71 -29.69 -19.65
C ASP A 235 -0.98 -28.44 -20.48
N SER A 236 -2.00 -28.49 -21.34
CA SER A 236 -2.46 -27.33 -22.12
C SER A 236 -2.97 -26.20 -21.20
N LEU A 237 -3.70 -26.56 -20.14
CA LEU A 237 -4.19 -25.62 -19.12
C LEU A 237 -3.04 -24.94 -18.37
N ALA A 238 -2.00 -25.72 -18.00
CA ALA A 238 -0.80 -25.22 -17.34
C ALA A 238 -0.01 -24.27 -18.26
N ALA A 239 0.17 -24.65 -19.53
CA ALA A 239 0.83 -23.80 -20.52
C ALA A 239 0.08 -22.47 -20.73
N GLU A 240 -1.25 -22.47 -20.72
CA GLU A 240 -2.05 -21.24 -20.83
C GLU A 240 -1.96 -20.37 -19.57
N GLN A 241 -1.80 -20.95 -18.38
CA GLN A 241 -1.58 -20.20 -17.15
C GLN A 241 -0.27 -19.40 -17.18
N GLU A 242 0.80 -19.98 -17.74
CA GLU A 242 2.13 -19.37 -17.80
C GLU A 242 2.24 -18.19 -18.78
N ARG A 243 1.22 -17.94 -19.60
CA ARG A 243 1.21 -16.84 -20.57
C ARG A 243 1.05 -15.49 -19.88
N GLU A 244 1.75 -14.49 -20.41
CA GLU A 244 1.75 -13.11 -19.88
C GLU A 244 0.34 -12.48 -19.85
N ASP A 245 -0.53 -12.83 -20.82
CA ASP A 245 -1.92 -12.36 -20.93
C ASP A 245 -2.97 -13.44 -20.58
N SER A 246 -2.59 -14.42 -19.77
CA SER A 246 -3.45 -15.55 -19.42
C SER A 246 -4.82 -15.13 -18.87
N GLN A 247 -5.89 -15.59 -19.52
CA GLN A 247 -7.26 -15.42 -19.01
C GLN A 247 -7.49 -16.22 -17.73
N ILE A 248 -6.81 -17.36 -17.58
CA ILE A 248 -6.84 -18.17 -16.36
C ILE A 248 -6.29 -17.34 -15.21
N THR A 249 -5.13 -16.72 -15.39
CA THR A 249 -4.54 -15.85 -14.36
C THR A 249 -5.46 -14.68 -14.02
N ARG A 250 -6.08 -14.04 -15.01
CA ARG A 250 -7.05 -12.95 -14.78
C ARG A 250 -8.28 -13.43 -14.00
N PHE A 251 -8.83 -14.58 -14.33
CA PHE A 251 -9.97 -15.17 -13.63
C PHE A 251 -9.62 -15.54 -12.19
N LEU A 252 -8.46 -16.16 -11.95
CA LEU A 252 -7.99 -16.49 -10.60
C LEU A 252 -7.77 -15.23 -9.76
N ASN A 253 -7.21 -14.17 -10.34
CA ASN A 253 -7.06 -12.88 -9.65
C ASN A 253 -8.42 -12.26 -9.32
N PHE A 254 -9.39 -12.33 -10.23
CA PHE A 254 -10.75 -11.88 -9.99
C PHE A 254 -11.41 -12.63 -8.81
N LEU A 255 -11.24 -13.96 -8.73
CA LEU A 255 -11.76 -14.74 -7.60
C LEU A 255 -11.15 -14.30 -6.27
N ASP A 256 -9.84 -14.03 -6.24
CA ASP A 256 -9.14 -13.54 -5.04
C ASP A 256 -9.65 -12.15 -4.62
N ASP A 257 -9.84 -11.22 -5.57
CA ASP A 257 -10.35 -9.87 -5.31
C ASP A 257 -11.82 -9.89 -4.84
N GLU A 258 -12.64 -10.75 -5.45
CA GLU A 258 -14.04 -10.94 -5.09
C GLU A 258 -14.18 -11.61 -3.71
N ALA A 259 -13.33 -12.60 -3.40
CA ALA A 259 -13.26 -13.20 -2.07
C ALA A 259 -12.88 -12.17 -1.01
N LEU A 260 -11.88 -11.32 -1.30
CA LEU A 260 -11.47 -10.23 -0.41
C LEU A 260 -12.59 -9.21 -0.20
N SER A 261 -13.31 -8.83 -1.27
CA SER A 261 -14.47 -7.94 -1.20
C SER A 261 -15.55 -8.50 -0.25
N ARG A 262 -15.85 -9.80 -0.34
CA ARG A 262 -16.83 -10.48 0.53
C ARG A 262 -16.38 -10.54 2.00
N ILE A 263 -15.09 -10.81 2.25
CA ILE A 263 -14.51 -10.77 3.60
C ILE A 263 -14.66 -9.37 4.20
N ARG A 264 -14.30 -8.33 3.43
CA ARG A 264 -14.40 -6.93 3.86
C ARG A 264 -15.85 -6.51 4.12
N LEU A 265 -16.78 -6.96 3.29
CA LEU A 265 -18.21 -6.72 3.52
C LEU A 265 -18.66 -7.35 4.83
N THR A 266 -18.28 -8.60 5.08
CA THR A 266 -18.60 -9.34 6.31
C THR A 266 -18.03 -8.64 7.54
N ILE A 267 -16.76 -8.22 7.49
CA ILE A 267 -16.12 -7.49 8.59
C ILE A 267 -16.84 -6.17 8.85
N THR A 268 -17.16 -5.44 7.78
CA THR A 268 -17.88 -4.17 7.87
C THR A 268 -19.24 -4.34 8.56
N PHE A 269 -20.02 -5.35 8.17
CA PHE A 269 -21.28 -5.67 8.84
C PHE A 269 -21.09 -5.99 10.32
N ARG A 270 -20.09 -6.83 10.67
CA ARG A 270 -19.79 -7.15 12.08
C ARG A 270 -19.39 -5.92 12.90
N ILE A 271 -18.59 -5.03 12.32
CA ILE A 271 -18.22 -3.77 12.95
C ILE A 271 -19.46 -2.93 13.24
N MET A 272 -20.34 -2.76 12.25
CA MET A 272 -21.58 -1.98 12.42
C MET A 272 -22.51 -2.64 13.45
N GLN A 273 -22.68 -3.97 13.41
CA GLN A 273 -23.49 -4.70 14.39
C GLN A 273 -22.95 -4.53 15.82
N ALA A 274 -21.65 -4.71 16.04
CA ALA A 274 -21.04 -4.54 17.37
C ALA A 274 -21.23 -3.12 17.92
N ILE A 275 -21.21 -2.10 17.04
CA ILE A 275 -21.52 -0.72 17.41
C ILE A 275 -22.99 -0.57 17.80
N ALA A 276 -23.91 -1.16 17.02
CA ALA A 276 -25.33 -1.13 17.33
C ALA A 276 -25.62 -1.81 18.68
N GLU A 277 -25.06 -2.99 18.92
CA GLU A 277 -25.19 -3.72 20.19
C GLU A 277 -24.69 -2.88 21.37
N ASN A 278 -23.51 -2.28 21.25
CA ASN A 278 -22.98 -1.40 22.29
C ASN A 278 -23.85 -0.14 22.48
N ALA A 279 -24.36 0.44 21.39
CA ALA A 279 -25.24 1.60 21.43
C ALA A 279 -26.58 1.31 22.12
N GLN A 280 -27.12 0.09 21.98
CA GLN A 280 -28.34 -0.32 22.69
C GLN A 280 -28.18 -0.28 24.21
N THR A 281 -26.97 -0.51 24.72
CA THR A 281 -26.70 -0.44 26.18
C THR A 281 -26.77 0.98 26.74
N VAL A 282 -26.59 1.99 25.87
CA VAL A 282 -26.57 3.41 26.21
C VAL A 282 -27.92 4.02 25.80
N ASN A 283 -28.86 4.10 26.74
CA ASN A 283 -30.24 4.52 26.48
C ASN A 283 -30.36 6.04 26.17
N GLN A 284 -29.83 6.46 25.02
CA GLN A 284 -29.83 7.83 24.52
C GLN A 284 -30.48 7.91 23.13
N PRO A 285 -31.23 8.97 22.80
CA PRO A 285 -31.96 9.07 21.53
C PRO A 285 -31.09 8.92 20.27
N GLY A 286 -29.90 9.53 20.25
CA GLY A 286 -28.97 9.41 19.11
C GLY A 286 -28.44 7.99 18.91
N HIS A 287 -28.29 7.22 19.99
CA HIS A 287 -27.86 5.83 19.92
C HIS A 287 -28.98 4.93 19.38
N GLN A 288 -30.25 5.21 19.72
CA GLN A 288 -31.41 4.50 19.17
C GLN A 288 -31.52 4.70 17.64
N LEU A 289 -31.32 5.93 17.15
CA LEU A 289 -31.31 6.20 15.70
C LEU A 289 -30.21 5.43 14.96
N LEU A 290 -29.02 5.34 15.56
CA LEU A 290 -27.91 4.55 15.00
C LEU A 290 -28.25 3.06 14.93
N VAL A 291 -28.85 2.52 15.99
CA VAL A 291 -29.31 1.12 16.04
C VAL A 291 -30.34 0.85 14.96
N GLU A 292 -31.35 1.70 14.82
CA GLU A 292 -32.36 1.55 13.78
C GLU A 292 -31.76 1.63 12.37
N HIS A 293 -30.84 2.57 12.14
CA HIS A 293 -30.16 2.72 10.86
C HIS A 293 -29.43 1.43 10.46
N ILE A 294 -28.62 0.88 11.37
CA ILE A 294 -27.83 -0.33 11.12
C ILE A 294 -28.75 -1.53 10.92
N SER A 295 -29.79 -1.68 11.74
CA SER A 295 -30.78 -2.75 11.61
C SER A 295 -31.50 -2.72 10.27
N ARG A 296 -31.88 -1.54 9.76
CA ARG A 296 -32.54 -1.43 8.44
C ARG A 296 -31.62 -1.89 7.31
N VAL A 297 -30.34 -1.53 7.34
CA VAL A 297 -29.36 -1.95 6.32
C VAL A 297 -29.14 -3.46 6.38
N PHE A 298 -29.00 -4.02 7.59
CA PHE A 298 -28.83 -5.46 7.78
C PHE A 298 -30.05 -6.25 7.31
N ASN A 299 -31.26 -5.79 7.68
CA ASN A 299 -32.51 -6.43 7.26
C ASN A 299 -32.71 -6.38 5.74
N LEU A 300 -32.30 -5.30 5.08
CA LEU A 300 -32.32 -5.22 3.61
C LEU A 300 -31.42 -6.30 3.00
N PHE A 301 -30.21 -6.45 3.52
CA PHE A 301 -29.25 -7.45 3.03
C PHE A 301 -29.76 -8.88 3.21
N GLU A 302 -30.19 -9.24 4.43
CA GLU A 302 -30.72 -10.59 4.70
C GLU A 302 -32.00 -10.87 3.92
N SER A 303 -32.91 -9.89 3.83
CA SER A 303 -34.14 -10.05 3.06
C SER A 303 -33.87 -10.26 1.57
N ALA A 304 -32.91 -9.53 0.98
CA ALA A 304 -32.53 -9.75 -0.41
C ALA A 304 -31.92 -11.13 -0.65
N LYS A 305 -31.17 -11.64 0.33
CA LYS A 305 -30.57 -12.98 0.28
C LYS A 305 -31.61 -14.10 0.39
N GLU A 306 -32.65 -13.90 1.21
CA GLU A 306 -33.71 -14.91 1.41
C GLU A 306 -34.76 -14.90 0.30
N ILE A 307 -35.19 -13.70 -0.12
CA ILE A 307 -36.36 -13.54 -0.99
C ILE A 307 -35.94 -13.44 -2.47
N GLY A 308 -34.78 -12.82 -2.75
CA GLY A 308 -34.35 -12.47 -4.11
C GLY A 308 -35.19 -11.34 -4.68
N TYR A 309 -34.61 -10.14 -4.82
CA TYR A 309 -35.31 -8.98 -5.38
C TYR A 309 -34.78 -8.67 -6.76
N SER A 310 -35.64 -8.72 -7.79
CA SER A 310 -35.33 -8.16 -9.09
C SER A 310 -35.70 -6.67 -9.13
N VAL A 311 -34.77 -5.86 -9.62
CA VAL A 311 -34.95 -4.42 -9.84
C VAL A 311 -35.02 -4.18 -11.35
N ASP A 312 -36.17 -3.73 -11.82
CA ASP A 312 -36.39 -3.35 -13.22
C ASP A 312 -36.50 -1.83 -13.34
N LEU A 313 -35.47 -1.21 -13.89
CA LEU A 313 -35.41 0.22 -14.21
C LEU A 313 -35.31 0.46 -15.73
N THR A 314 -35.66 -0.54 -16.53
CA THR A 314 -35.49 -0.50 -17.99
C THR A 314 -36.28 0.62 -18.65
N ALA A 315 -37.42 1.00 -18.06
CA ALA A 315 -38.24 2.13 -18.50
C ALA A 315 -37.51 3.48 -18.46
N HIS A 316 -36.49 3.64 -17.61
CA HIS A 316 -35.77 4.90 -17.42
C HIS A 316 -34.31 4.85 -17.90
N PHE A 317 -33.66 3.69 -17.87
CA PHE A 317 -32.23 3.55 -18.15
C PHE A 317 -31.90 2.51 -19.23
N GLY A 318 -32.91 1.96 -19.91
CA GLY A 318 -32.75 1.02 -21.02
C GLY A 318 -32.56 -0.44 -20.60
N ILE A 319 -32.42 -1.33 -21.58
CA ILE A 319 -32.52 -2.80 -21.44
C ILE A 319 -31.48 -3.38 -20.46
N ALA A 320 -30.34 -2.71 -20.25
CA ALA A 320 -29.30 -3.15 -19.33
C ALA A 320 -29.59 -2.82 -17.84
N ALA A 321 -30.71 -2.18 -17.54
CA ALA A 321 -31.07 -1.70 -16.19
C ALA A 321 -32.06 -2.63 -15.46
N GLU A 322 -32.04 -3.91 -15.79
CA GLU A 322 -32.69 -4.99 -15.03
C GLU A 322 -31.59 -5.80 -14.33
N PHE A 323 -31.70 -6.00 -13.01
CA PHE A 323 -30.70 -6.75 -12.25
C PHE A 323 -31.24 -7.33 -10.94
N ASP A 324 -30.58 -8.38 -10.44
CA ASP A 324 -30.78 -8.90 -9.09
C ASP A 324 -30.13 -7.95 -8.07
N LEU A 325 -30.91 -7.47 -7.10
CA LEU A 325 -30.44 -6.58 -6.04
C LEU A 325 -29.32 -7.24 -5.22
N LEU A 326 -29.36 -8.56 -5.02
CA LEU A 326 -28.36 -9.29 -4.24
C LEU A 326 -26.97 -9.21 -4.88
N ASP A 327 -26.88 -9.20 -6.21
CA ASP A 327 -25.61 -9.07 -6.93
C ASP A 327 -24.91 -7.74 -6.64
N TYR A 328 -25.70 -6.70 -6.36
CA TYR A 328 -25.17 -5.38 -6.00
C TYR A 328 -24.92 -5.28 -4.50
N LEU A 329 -25.83 -5.77 -3.67
CA LEU A 329 -25.66 -5.80 -2.21
C LEU A 329 -24.47 -6.65 -1.76
N SER A 330 -24.08 -7.66 -2.55
CA SER A 330 -22.89 -8.47 -2.28
C SER A 330 -21.57 -7.74 -2.53
N LYS A 331 -21.60 -6.56 -3.17
CA LYS A 331 -20.42 -5.74 -3.44
C LYS A 331 -20.14 -4.83 -2.26
N ALA A 332 -18.95 -4.94 -1.66
CA ALA A 332 -18.55 -4.08 -0.54
C ALA A 332 -18.64 -2.58 -0.85
N THR A 333 -18.49 -2.19 -2.12
CA THR A 333 -18.57 -0.80 -2.58
C THR A 333 -19.99 -0.24 -2.60
N PHE A 334 -21.03 -1.08 -2.63
CA PHE A 334 -22.44 -0.63 -2.63
C PHE A 334 -22.71 0.29 -1.43
N TYR A 335 -22.22 -0.11 -0.26
CA TYR A 335 -22.44 0.61 1.00
C TYR A 335 -21.63 1.90 1.13
N SER A 336 -20.75 2.21 0.17
CA SER A 336 -20.04 3.50 0.13
C SER A 336 -20.97 4.70 -0.11
N CYS A 337 -22.23 4.46 -0.47
CA CYS A 337 -23.27 5.49 -0.58
C CYS A 337 -23.91 5.83 0.77
N LEU A 338 -23.72 5.01 1.81
CA LEU A 338 -24.34 5.22 3.10
C LEU A 338 -23.69 6.38 3.87
N PRO A 339 -24.48 7.15 4.63
CA PRO A 339 -24.00 8.36 5.31
C PRO A 339 -23.04 8.06 6.48
N VAL A 340 -23.24 6.92 7.16
CA VAL A 340 -22.39 6.43 8.25
C VAL A 340 -22.14 4.95 8.02
N TRP A 341 -20.95 4.62 7.53
CA TRP A 341 -20.55 3.24 7.29
C TRP A 341 -19.04 3.07 7.50
N ALA A 342 -18.62 1.87 7.93
CA ALA A 342 -17.20 1.58 8.04
C ALA A 342 -16.64 1.30 6.63
N GLU A 343 -15.57 2.02 6.28
CA GLU A 343 -14.82 1.84 5.05
C GLU A 343 -13.41 1.36 5.39
N TRP A 344 -12.94 0.33 4.69
CA TRP A 344 -11.53 -0.04 4.72
C TRP A 344 -10.72 1.05 3.99
N LYS A 345 -9.68 1.60 4.64
CA LYS A 345 -8.88 2.68 4.02
C LYS A 345 -7.41 2.33 3.91
N THR A 346 -6.82 1.92 5.03
CA THR A 346 -5.38 1.73 5.11
C THR A 346 -5.09 0.33 5.57
N GLN A 347 -4.40 -0.41 4.73
CA GLN A 347 -3.73 -1.62 5.14
C GLN A 347 -2.53 -1.23 6.00
N ILE A 348 -2.59 -1.51 7.31
CA ILE A 348 -1.55 -1.12 8.26
C ILE A 348 -0.37 -2.09 8.16
N PHE A 349 -0.68 -3.39 8.12
CA PHE A 349 0.33 -4.42 7.99
C PHE A 349 -0.08 -5.46 6.96
N GLU A 350 0.92 -5.99 6.25
CA GLU A 350 0.77 -7.19 5.46
C GLU A 350 1.90 -8.15 5.76
N LYS A 351 1.55 -9.39 6.06
CA LYS A 351 2.49 -10.50 6.19
C LYS A 351 2.06 -11.64 5.28
N LYS A 352 3.03 -12.19 4.56
CA LYS A 352 2.86 -13.50 3.92
C LYS A 352 3.19 -14.58 4.94
N ASP A 353 2.22 -15.43 5.22
CA ASP A 353 2.45 -16.63 6.01
C ASP A 353 2.67 -17.80 5.05
N ARG A 354 3.86 -18.40 5.15
CA ARG A 354 4.19 -19.60 4.39
C ARG A 354 3.42 -20.76 5.00
N ASN A 355 2.51 -21.35 4.25
CA ASN A 355 1.88 -22.60 4.66
C ASN A 355 2.94 -23.70 4.54
N GLN A 356 3.23 -24.43 5.62
CA GLN A 356 4.34 -25.41 5.65
C GLN A 356 4.10 -26.61 4.73
N THR A 357 2.87 -26.80 4.28
CA THR A 357 2.40 -27.92 3.44
C THR A 357 2.07 -27.52 2.00
N ALA A 358 2.02 -26.22 1.66
CA ALA A 358 1.66 -25.75 0.32
C ALA A 358 2.81 -24.97 -0.34
N THR A 359 2.87 -25.02 -1.67
CA THR A 359 3.75 -24.17 -2.51
C THR A 359 3.28 -22.71 -2.56
N SER A 360 2.06 -22.43 -2.07
CA SER A 360 1.43 -21.12 -2.03
C SER A 360 1.64 -20.37 -0.70
N TYR A 361 1.60 -19.04 -0.76
CA TYR A 361 1.72 -18.16 0.40
C TYR A 361 0.35 -17.61 0.77
N GLY A 362 -0.13 -17.90 1.98
CA GLY A 362 -1.28 -17.20 2.54
C GLY A 362 -0.92 -15.75 2.86
N VAL A 363 -1.92 -14.86 2.85
CA VAL A 363 -1.73 -13.45 3.18
C VAL A 363 -2.56 -13.10 4.40
N VAL A 364 -1.88 -12.62 5.44
CA VAL A 364 -2.50 -12.02 6.62
C VAL A 364 -2.32 -10.51 6.53
N ARG A 365 -3.44 -9.78 6.52
CA ARG A 365 -3.51 -8.33 6.43
C ARG A 365 -4.11 -7.78 7.71
N GLU A 366 -3.48 -6.77 8.29
CA GLU A 366 -4.16 -5.92 9.26
C GLU A 366 -4.72 -4.71 8.52
N VAL A 367 -6.04 -4.65 8.43
CA VAL A 367 -6.75 -3.59 7.73
C VAL A 367 -7.41 -2.68 8.75
N SER A 368 -7.21 -1.38 8.60
CA SER A 368 -7.91 -0.38 9.39
C SER A 368 -9.17 0.09 8.70
N TYR A 369 -10.23 0.08 9.50
CA TYR A 369 -11.56 0.55 9.17
C TYR A 369 -11.76 1.92 9.81
N ARG A 370 -12.22 2.86 9.00
CA ARG A 370 -12.62 4.19 9.43
C ARG A 370 -14.11 4.36 9.19
N PHE A 371 -14.75 5.18 10.00
CA PHE A 371 -16.10 5.63 9.67
C PHE A 371 -16.01 6.75 8.66
N ARG A 372 -16.66 6.56 7.52
CA ARG A 372 -17.07 7.69 6.72
C ARG A 372 -18.31 8.25 7.38
N VAL A 373 -18.15 9.39 8.04
CA VAL A 373 -19.27 10.26 8.35
C VAL A 373 -19.32 11.25 7.18
N ASN A 374 -20.44 11.32 6.46
CA ASN A 374 -20.67 12.39 5.49
C ASN A 374 -20.81 13.74 6.23
N GLY A 375 -19.69 14.23 6.76
CA GLY A 375 -19.53 15.59 7.28
C GLY A 375 -19.14 16.56 6.19
N GLU A 376 -18.83 17.80 6.57
CA GLU A 376 -18.26 18.78 5.64
C GLU A 376 -16.89 18.31 5.16
N ASN A 377 -16.72 18.28 3.84
CA ASN A 377 -15.42 18.06 3.22
C ASN A 377 -14.52 19.27 3.55
N PRO A 378 -13.39 19.08 4.26
CA PRO A 378 -12.55 20.20 4.69
C PRO A 378 -11.86 20.95 3.55
N GLU A 379 -11.74 20.33 2.36
CA GLU A 379 -11.17 20.97 1.18
C GLU A 379 -12.18 21.89 0.48
N PHE A 380 -13.47 21.54 0.51
CA PHE A 380 -14.53 22.24 -0.24
C PHE A 380 -15.59 22.92 0.63
N GLY A 381 -15.58 22.73 1.95
CA GLY A 381 -16.52 23.35 2.90
C GLY A 381 -17.98 22.96 2.72
N LYS A 382 -18.26 21.80 2.10
CA LYS A 382 -19.63 21.32 1.79
C LYS A 382 -19.79 19.83 2.12
N PRO A 383 -21.01 19.31 2.30
CA PRO A 383 -21.23 17.90 2.60
C PRO A 383 -20.46 16.97 1.65
N ALA A 384 -19.80 15.95 2.19
CA ALA A 384 -19.01 15.00 1.41
C ALA A 384 -19.80 14.26 0.32
N PHE A 385 -21.12 14.21 0.44
CA PHE A 385 -22.03 13.69 -0.59
C PHE A 385 -22.10 14.61 -1.81
N GLU A 386 -22.34 15.91 -1.61
CA GLU A 386 -22.41 16.92 -2.68
C GLU A 386 -21.07 17.05 -3.40
N ALA A 387 -19.97 17.11 -2.65
CA ALA A 387 -18.63 17.13 -3.24
C ALA A 387 -18.32 15.89 -4.10
N ARG A 388 -18.95 14.74 -3.81
CA ARG A 388 -18.80 13.52 -4.61
C ARG A 388 -19.66 13.55 -5.86
N LEU A 389 -20.90 14.03 -5.75
CA LEU A 389 -21.79 14.18 -6.91
C LEU A 389 -21.20 15.14 -7.94
N GLU A 390 -20.70 16.29 -7.50
CA GLU A 390 -20.05 17.25 -8.40
C GLU A 390 -18.81 16.67 -9.07
N LYS A 391 -18.01 15.88 -8.34
CA LYS A 391 -16.86 15.20 -8.94
C LYS A 391 -17.28 14.16 -9.98
N ILE A 392 -18.33 13.40 -9.71
CA ILE A 392 -18.88 12.43 -10.66
C ILE A 392 -19.44 13.16 -11.89
N GLU A 393 -20.13 14.28 -11.69
CA GLU A 393 -20.63 15.14 -12.75
C GLU A 393 -19.48 15.69 -13.61
N GLU A 394 -18.42 16.22 -12.99
CA GLU A 394 -17.22 16.67 -13.66
C GLU A 394 -16.55 15.53 -14.46
N ASP A 395 -16.37 14.35 -13.85
CA ASP A 395 -15.77 13.18 -14.51
C ASP A 395 -16.62 12.71 -15.71
N LEU A 396 -17.95 12.78 -15.62
CA LEU A 396 -18.85 12.41 -16.72
C LEU A 396 -18.82 13.45 -17.85
N LEU A 397 -18.84 14.75 -17.53
CA LEU A 397 -18.78 15.84 -18.51
C LEU A 397 -17.42 15.89 -19.23
N THR A 398 -16.32 15.61 -18.53
CA THR A 398 -14.97 15.60 -19.12
C THR A 398 -14.75 14.42 -20.09
N ASN A 399 -15.52 13.34 -19.93
CA ASN A 399 -15.49 12.18 -20.83
C ASN A 399 -16.31 12.39 -22.12
N GLU A 400 -17.28 13.32 -22.12
CA GLU A 400 -18.00 13.69 -23.36
C GLU A 400 -17.13 14.54 -24.29
N GLU A 401 -16.25 15.41 -23.77
CA GLU A 401 -15.36 16.24 -24.61
C GLU A 401 -14.20 15.46 -25.25
N ASN A 402 -13.91 14.23 -24.79
CA ASN A 402 -12.81 13.39 -25.28
C ASN A 402 -13.25 12.12 -26.03
N SER A 403 -14.54 11.95 -26.33
CA SER A 403 -15.00 10.88 -27.22
C SER A 403 -14.74 11.26 -28.68
N PRO A 404 -13.87 10.56 -29.42
CA PRO A 404 -13.71 10.79 -30.84
C PRO A 404 -14.97 10.32 -31.56
N LEU A 405 -15.57 11.22 -32.35
CA LEU A 405 -16.48 10.84 -33.45
C LEU A 405 -15.78 9.92 -34.46
#